data_AF-A0AA36DQV8-F1
#
_entry.id   AF-A0AA36DQV8-F1
#
_cell.length_a   1.000
_cell.length_b   1.000
_cell.length_c   1.000
_cell.angle_alpha   90.00
_cell.angle_beta   90.00
_cell.angle_gamma   90.00
#
_symmetry.space_group_name_H-M   'P 1'
#
loop_
_entity.id
_entity.type
_entity.pdbx_description
1 polymer ?
#
loop_
_entity_poly.entity_id
_entity_poly.type
_entity_poly.pdbx_seq_one_letter_code
_entity_poly.pdbx_strand_id
1 'polypeptide(L)'
;MLDLDIGANENNESKVICIPFQPRLRIKEWENSLPTAEKAAAIAYREQIHEKHHSEFLSRDIPGVSKASMDRLRQIMNPRPEGPGEFEKRINEWIDSLPPEDKAAAEAHRAEMHQKRGPPPPPSS
;
A
#
# COMPACT_ATOMS: atom_id res chain seq x y z
N MET A 1 -1.81 20.24 -46.66
CA MET A 1 -3.26 20.14 -46.42
C MET A 1 -3.61 18.68 -46.67
N LEU A 2 -3.58 17.86 -45.63
CA LEU A 2 -3.84 16.42 -45.74
C LEU A 2 -5.22 16.16 -45.14
N ASP A 3 -6.02 15.53 -45.98
CA ASP A 3 -7.45 15.23 -45.85
C ASP A 3 -7.72 14.28 -44.68
N LEU A 4 -8.86 14.51 -44.02
CA LEU A 4 -9.48 13.59 -43.07
C LEU A 4 -9.99 12.36 -43.84
N ASP A 5 -9.64 11.17 -43.39
CA ASP A 5 -10.42 9.96 -43.67
C ASP A 5 -10.96 9.40 -42.35
N ILE A 6 -12.29 9.49 -42.19
CA ILE A 6 -13.08 8.85 -41.14
C ILE A 6 -13.55 7.52 -41.72
N GLY A 7 -12.82 6.45 -41.41
CA GLY A 7 -13.22 5.08 -41.69
C GLY A 7 -13.66 4.37 -40.41
N ALA A 8 -14.96 4.16 -40.27
CA ALA A 8 -15.60 3.43 -39.19
C ALA A 8 -15.12 1.96 -39.13
N ASN A 9 -14.78 1.47 -37.95
CA ASN A 9 -14.87 0.04 -37.64
C ASN A 9 -15.80 -0.12 -36.44
N GLU A 10 -17.06 -0.33 -36.77
CA GLU A 10 -18.13 -0.78 -35.89
C GLU A 10 -17.80 -2.21 -35.45
N ASN A 11 -17.18 -2.37 -34.27
CA ASN A 11 -17.28 -3.53 -33.38
C ASN A 11 -16.18 -3.46 -32.32
N ASN A 12 -16.41 -2.62 -31.31
CA ASN A 12 -15.95 -2.99 -29.98
C ASN A 12 -17.00 -2.43 -29.04
N GLU A 13 -17.86 -3.32 -28.56
CA GLU A 13 -18.71 -3.06 -27.40
C GLU A 13 -17.88 -2.25 -26.41
N SER A 14 -18.32 -1.02 -26.15
CA SER A 14 -17.82 -0.19 -25.06
C SER A 14 -18.12 -0.92 -23.77
N LYS A 15 -17.32 -1.95 -23.47
CA LYS A 15 -16.96 -2.26 -22.10
C LYS A 15 -16.26 -1.01 -21.64
N VAL A 16 -17.05 -0.11 -21.06
CA VAL A 16 -16.57 0.83 -20.07
C VAL A 16 -15.85 -0.06 -19.07
N ILE A 17 -14.55 -0.25 -19.30
CA ILE A 17 -13.69 -0.84 -18.30
C ILE A 17 -13.71 0.24 -17.25
N CYS A 18 -14.58 0.07 -16.26
CA CYS A 18 -14.42 0.70 -14.97
C CYS A 18 -13.07 0.21 -14.47
N ILE A 19 -11.99 0.87 -14.90
CA ILE A 19 -10.67 0.63 -14.37
C ILE A 19 -10.81 1.04 -12.92
N PRO A 20 -10.71 0.10 -11.96
CA PRO A 20 -10.80 0.45 -10.55
C PRO A 20 -9.78 1.55 -10.31
N PHE A 21 -10.19 2.61 -9.62
CA PHE A 21 -9.30 3.71 -9.29
C PHE A 21 -8.11 3.15 -8.51
N GLN A 22 -6.97 2.98 -9.18
CA GLN A 22 -5.72 2.48 -8.61
C GLN A 22 -4.80 3.70 -8.39
N PRO A 23 -4.94 4.43 -7.27
CA PRO A 23 -4.21 5.68 -7.04
C PRO A 23 -2.69 5.50 -7.13
N ARG A 24 -2.16 4.33 -6.76
CA ARG A 24 -0.71 4.03 -6.88
C ARG A 24 -0.21 3.92 -8.32
N LEU A 25 -1.02 3.39 -9.24
CA LEU A 25 -0.66 3.32 -10.66
C LEU A 25 -0.69 4.72 -11.28
N ARG A 26 -1.73 5.51 -10.99
CA ARG A 26 -1.84 6.90 -11.46
C ARG A 26 -0.74 7.83 -10.95
N ILE A 27 -0.26 7.64 -9.72
CA ILE A 27 0.88 8.42 -9.20
C ILE A 27 2.15 8.11 -10.01
N LYS A 28 2.44 6.84 -10.30
CA LYS A 28 3.62 6.47 -11.11
C LYS A 28 3.51 6.96 -12.55
N GLU A 29 2.33 6.88 -13.15
CA GLU A 29 2.08 7.42 -14.50
C GLU A 29 2.25 8.95 -14.53
N TRP A 30 1.74 9.65 -13.53
CA TRP A 30 1.95 11.10 -13.36
C TRP A 30 3.43 11.44 -13.15
N GLU A 31 4.15 10.75 -12.27
CA GLU A 31 5.60 10.95 -12.09
C GLU A 31 6.38 10.75 -13.40
N ASN A 32 5.95 9.81 -14.24
CA ASN A 32 6.60 9.54 -15.53
C ASN A 32 6.29 10.59 -16.61
N SER A 33 5.22 11.39 -16.45
CA SER A 33 4.90 12.49 -17.36
C SER A 33 5.57 13.81 -16.99
N LEU A 34 6.19 13.90 -15.81
CA LEU A 34 6.94 15.07 -15.36
C LEU A 34 8.30 15.19 -16.06
N PRO A 35 8.82 16.41 -16.26
CA PRO A 35 10.20 16.61 -16.71
C PRO A 35 11.21 16.11 -15.66
N THR A 36 12.43 15.79 -16.10
CA THR A 36 13.43 15.04 -15.31
C THR A 36 13.67 15.60 -13.91
N ALA A 37 13.77 16.93 -13.75
CA ALA A 37 13.99 17.55 -12.45
C ALA A 37 12.79 17.41 -11.50
N GLU A 38 11.57 17.62 -12.01
CA GLU A 38 10.33 17.50 -11.23
C GLU A 38 10.02 16.05 -10.89
N LYS A 39 10.29 15.12 -11.82
CA LYS A 39 10.21 13.67 -11.57
C LYS A 39 11.14 13.25 -10.44
N ALA A 40 12.39 13.71 -10.44
CA ALA A 40 13.35 13.40 -9.39
C ALA A 40 12.88 13.93 -8.02
N ALA A 41 12.32 15.15 -7.97
CA ALA A 41 11.76 15.73 -6.76
C ALA A 41 10.53 14.95 -6.24
N ALA A 42 9.63 14.53 -7.14
CA ALA A 42 8.45 13.73 -6.79
C ALA A 42 8.84 12.35 -6.23
N ILE A 43 9.81 11.67 -6.85
CA ILE A 43 10.35 10.39 -6.36
C ILE A 43 10.99 10.59 -4.98
N ALA A 44 11.83 11.61 -4.81
CA ALA A 44 12.47 11.89 -3.53
C ALA A 44 11.45 12.17 -2.41
N TYR A 45 10.41 12.96 -2.70
CA TYR A 45 9.33 13.21 -1.76
C TYR A 45 8.58 11.93 -1.39
N ARG A 46 8.26 11.08 -2.37
CA ARG A 46 7.61 9.80 -2.11
C ARG A 46 8.46 8.90 -1.20
N GLU A 47 9.77 8.81 -1.46
CA GLU A 47 10.67 8.04 -0.61
C GLU A 47 10.76 8.61 0.81
N GLN A 48 10.78 9.93 0.97
CA GLN A 48 10.72 10.58 2.30
C GLN A 48 9.42 10.22 3.04
N ILE A 49 8.28 10.26 2.37
CA ILE A 49 6.98 9.88 2.96
C ILE A 49 6.97 8.39 3.36
N HIS A 50 7.52 7.53 2.51
CA HIS A 50 7.63 6.11 2.83
C HIS A 50 8.56 5.84 4.02
N GLU A 51 9.71 6.51 4.09
CA GLU A 51 10.65 6.39 5.21
C GLU A 51 10.01 6.88 6.51
N LYS A 52 9.36 8.05 6.47
CA LYS A 52 8.62 8.59 7.61
C LYS A 52 7.59 7.59 8.13
N HIS A 53 6.72 7.07 7.26
CA HIS A 53 5.69 6.11 7.67
C HIS A 53 6.27 4.79 8.17
N HIS A 54 7.37 4.32 7.59
CA HIS A 54 8.04 3.11 8.06
C HIS A 54 8.67 3.31 9.44
N SER A 55 9.33 4.44 9.70
CA SER A 55 9.85 4.81 11.01
C SER A 55 8.73 4.97 12.04
N GLU A 56 7.62 5.61 11.66
CA GLU A 56 6.43 5.74 12.52
C GLU A 56 5.84 4.36 12.85
N PHE A 57 5.83 3.42 11.88
CA PHE A 57 5.38 2.06 12.13
C PHE A 57 6.29 1.34 13.13
N LEU A 58 7.61 1.39 12.94
CA LEU A 58 8.58 0.71 13.81
C LEU A 58 8.63 1.27 15.24
N SER A 59 8.30 2.55 15.42
CA SER A 59 8.27 3.20 16.73
C SER A 59 7.02 2.89 17.57
N ARG A 60 5.97 2.33 16.95
CA ARG A 60 4.71 2.01 17.64
C ARG A 60 4.75 0.60 18.18
N ASP A 61 4.70 0.48 19.50
CA ASP A 61 4.52 -0.81 20.17
C ASP A 61 3.04 -1.22 20.20
N ILE A 62 2.80 -2.52 20.06
CA ILE A 62 1.46 -3.10 20.13
C ILE A 62 1.16 -3.43 21.59
N PRO A 63 0.08 -2.89 22.19
CA PRO A 63 -0.24 -3.13 23.59
C PRO A 63 -0.54 -4.63 23.82
N GLY A 64 0.08 -5.19 24.86
CA GLY A 64 -0.09 -6.60 25.22
C GLY A 64 0.84 -7.58 24.50
N VAL A 65 1.66 -7.10 23.55
CA VAL A 65 2.72 -7.90 22.94
C VAL A 65 4.03 -7.70 23.70
N SER A 66 4.76 -8.78 23.95
CA SER A 66 6.05 -8.72 24.62
C SER A 66 7.09 -7.90 23.84
N LYS A 67 8.02 -7.28 24.58
CA LYS A 67 9.11 -6.49 23.97
C LYS A 67 9.97 -7.33 23.02
N ALA A 68 10.23 -8.59 23.36
CA ALA A 68 11.02 -9.49 22.51
C ALA A 68 10.34 -9.75 21.16
N SER A 69 9.02 -9.96 21.18
CA SER A 69 8.20 -10.11 19.98
C SER A 69 8.17 -8.83 19.12
N MET A 70 8.11 -7.65 19.76
CA MET A 70 8.21 -6.36 19.05
C MET A 70 9.60 -6.12 18.45
N ASP A 71 10.68 -6.47 19.16
CA ASP A 71 12.05 -6.40 18.62
C ASP A 71 12.21 -7.28 17.38
N ARG A 72 11.62 -8.48 17.40
CA ARG A 72 11.58 -9.38 16.23
C ARG A 72 10.81 -8.76 15.06
N LEU A 73 9.66 -8.13 15.31
CA LEU A 73 8.91 -7.41 14.26
C LEU A 73 9.79 -6.35 13.60
N ARG A 74 10.52 -5.57 14.41
CA ARG A 74 11.41 -4.50 13.92
C ARG A 74 12.54 -5.07 13.06
N GLN A 75 13.07 -6.23 13.41
CA GLN A 75 14.08 -6.92 12.60
C GLN A 75 13.51 -7.43 11.27
N ILE A 76 12.35 -8.08 11.27
CA ILE A 76 11.72 -8.60 10.04
C ILE A 76 11.36 -7.44 9.08
N MET A 77 10.94 -6.32 9.63
CA MET A 77 10.54 -5.13 8.88
C MET A 77 11.69 -4.23 8.46
N ASN A 78 12.94 -4.59 8.78
CA ASN A 78 14.14 -3.87 8.41
C ASN A 78 15.08 -4.77 7.58
N PRO A 79 15.37 -4.47 6.31
CA PRO A 79 15.04 -3.25 5.58
C PRO A 79 13.55 -3.13 5.26
N ARG A 80 13.10 -1.89 5.01
CA ARG A 80 11.73 -1.56 4.63
C ARG A 80 11.26 -2.49 3.49
N PRO A 81 10.07 -3.11 3.60
CA PRO A 81 9.56 -3.95 2.53
C PRO A 81 9.22 -3.14 1.27
N GLU A 82 9.43 -3.74 0.10
CA GLU A 82 9.30 -3.08 -1.21
C GLU A 82 7.86 -2.78 -1.61
N GLY A 83 6.88 -3.38 -0.92
CA GLY A 83 5.48 -3.17 -1.25
C GLY A 83 4.48 -3.83 -0.29
N PRO A 84 3.18 -3.64 -0.55
CA PRO A 84 2.11 -4.13 0.31
C PRO A 84 2.09 -5.66 0.44
N GLY A 85 2.39 -6.40 -0.63
CA GLY A 85 2.42 -7.87 -0.59
C GLY A 85 3.58 -8.41 0.25
N GLU A 86 4.76 -7.81 0.14
CA GLU A 86 5.90 -8.21 0.98
C GLU A 86 5.69 -7.81 2.44
N PHE A 87 5.13 -6.62 2.68
CA PHE A 87 4.75 -6.18 4.02
C PHE A 87 3.76 -7.17 4.66
N GLU A 88 2.71 -7.56 3.94
CA GLU A 88 1.73 -8.54 4.45
C GLU A 88 2.37 -9.89 4.75
N LYS A 89 3.22 -10.39 3.86
CA LYS A 89 3.94 -11.65 4.07
C LYS A 89 4.79 -11.61 5.34
N ARG A 90 5.55 -10.53 5.54
CA ARG A 90 6.42 -10.32 6.70
C ARG A 90 5.62 -10.15 8.00
N ILE A 91 4.47 -9.48 7.97
CA ILE A 91 3.54 -9.40 9.11
C ILE A 91 3.01 -10.79 9.47
N ASN A 92 2.57 -11.57 8.48
CA ASN A 92 2.05 -12.92 8.73
C ASN A 92 3.12 -13.82 9.34
N GLU A 93 4.34 -13.80 8.78
CA GLU A 93 5.48 -14.53 9.35
C GLU A 93 5.77 -14.13 10.81
N TRP A 94 5.70 -12.84 11.11
CA TRP A 94 5.84 -12.36 12.48
C TRP A 94 4.75 -12.92 13.38
N ILE A 95 3.46 -12.82 13.01
CA ILE A 95 2.31 -13.32 13.77
C ILE A 95 2.42 -14.82 14.02
N ASP A 96 2.81 -15.60 13.02
CA ASP A 96 2.97 -17.05 13.15
C ASP A 96 4.14 -17.45 14.06
N SER A 97 5.10 -16.55 14.26
CA SER A 97 6.22 -16.75 15.17
C SER A 97 5.95 -16.36 16.62
N LEU A 98 4.79 -15.76 16.91
CA LEU A 98 4.42 -15.27 18.23
C LEU A 98 3.98 -16.41 19.18
N PRO A 99 4.27 -16.30 20.48
CA PRO A 99 3.61 -17.14 21.48
C PRO A 99 2.10 -16.83 21.53
N PRO A 100 1.27 -17.77 22.04
CA PRO A 100 -0.19 -17.65 21.99
C PRO A 100 -0.74 -16.41 22.71
N GLU A 101 -0.10 -15.96 23.79
CA GLU A 101 -0.48 -14.74 24.51
C GLU A 101 -0.26 -13.47 23.68
N ASP A 102 0.92 -13.34 23.05
CA ASP A 102 1.26 -12.20 22.19
C ASP A 102 0.41 -12.21 20.91
N LYS A 103 0.14 -13.40 20.36
CA LYS A 103 -0.69 -13.57 19.17
C LYS A 103 -2.11 -13.05 19.41
N ALA A 104 -2.71 -13.40 20.56
CA ALA A 104 -4.03 -12.89 20.92
C ALA A 104 -4.06 -11.36 21.04
N ALA A 105 -3.03 -10.76 21.65
CA ALA A 105 -2.91 -9.30 21.75
C ALA A 105 -2.74 -8.62 20.37
N ALA A 106 -1.90 -9.20 19.50
CA ALA A 106 -1.69 -8.71 18.14
C ALA A 106 -2.97 -8.79 17.29
N GLU A 107 -3.73 -9.89 17.37
CA GLU A 107 -5.00 -10.06 16.66
C GLU A 107 -6.08 -9.11 17.17
N ALA A 108 -6.20 -8.91 18.49
CA ALA A 108 -7.12 -7.94 19.07
C ALA A 108 -6.81 -6.51 18.61
N HIS A 109 -5.53 -6.13 18.59
CA HIS A 109 -5.11 -4.83 18.08
C HIS A 109 -5.42 -4.65 16.59
N ARG A 110 -5.18 -5.69 15.78
CA ARG A 110 -5.53 -5.70 14.35
C ARG A 110 -7.04 -5.51 14.17
N ALA A 111 -7.87 -6.25 14.93
CA ALA A 111 -9.32 -6.13 14.87
C ALA A 111 -9.81 -4.72 15.22
N GLU A 112 -9.25 -4.09 16.26
CA GLU A 112 -9.56 -2.71 16.63
C GLU A 112 -9.24 -1.73 15.51
N MET A 113 -8.07 -1.87 14.88
CA MET A 113 -7.67 -1.02 13.75
C MET A 113 -8.57 -1.19 12.53
N HIS A 114 -9.08 -2.41 12.27
CA HIS A 114 -10.06 -2.65 11.21
C HIS A 114 -11.42 -2.02 11.52
N GLN A 115 -11.88 -2.08 12.77
CA GLN A 115 -13.14 -1.46 13.19
C GLN A 115 -13.10 0.07 13.08
N LYS A 116 -11.97 0.69 13.45
CA LYS A 116 -11.75 2.14 13.32
C LYS A 116 -11.72 2.64 11.87
N ARG A 117 -11.43 1.77 10.90
CA ARG A 117 -11.38 2.13 9.47
C ARG A 117 -12.76 2.22 8.81
N GLY A 118 -13.85 1.87 9.51
CA GLY A 118 -15.20 1.87 8.94
C GLY A 118 -15.39 0.80 7.86
N PRO A 119 -16.64 0.52 7.45
CA PRO A 119 -16.89 -0.38 6.33
C PRO A 119 -16.26 0.19 5.05
N PRO A 120 -15.75 -0.67 4.14
CA PRO A 120 -15.31 -0.22 2.83
C PRO A 120 -16.47 0.54 2.16
N PRO A 121 -16.20 1.63 1.41
CA PRO A 121 -17.26 2.32 0.68
C PRO A 121 -17.99 1.32 -0.22
N PRO A 122 -19.34 1.41 -0.32
CA PRO A 122 -20.09 0.52 -1.19
C PRO A 122 -19.55 0.63 -2.63
N PRO A 123 -19.53 -0.47 -3.41
CA PRO A 123 -19.14 -0.38 -4.81
C PRO A 123 -20.07 0.61 -5.50
N SER A 124 -19.50 1.65 -6.13
CA SER A 124 -20.27 2.61 -6.93
C SER A 124 -21.06 1.84 -7.99
N SER A 125 -22.38 1.88 -7.89
CA SER A 125 -23.31 1.37 -8.91
C SER A 125 -23.35 2.28 -10.11
#